data_AF-M2B752-F1
#
_entry.id   AF-M2B752-F1
#
_cell.length_a   1.000
_cell.length_b   1.000
_cell.length_c   1.000
_cell.angle_alpha   90.00
_cell.angle_beta   90.00
_cell.angle_gamma   90.00
#
_symmetry.space_group_name_H-M   'P 1'
#
loop_
_entity.id
_entity.type
_entity.pdbx_description
1 polymer ?
#
loop_
_entity_poly.entity_id
_entity_poly.type
_entity_poly.pdbx_seq_one_letter_code
_entity_poly.pdbx_strand_id
1 'polypeptide(L)'
;MPRKTKPSANPERRTYTDEFKRDAVAMLLDGHSAKSIVERLGISGTNLLYRWKNQQVESAGPVGEVLDSRVVELEAELRRVERERDVLKKALIIFGRNE
;
A
#
# COMPACT_ATOMS: atom_id res chain seq x y z
N MET A 1 -43.00 -23.22 -21.59
CA MET A 1 -41.96 -22.20 -21.78
C MET A 1 -40.61 -22.82 -21.43
N PRO A 2 -39.73 -23.20 -22.39
CA PRO A 2 -38.44 -23.80 -22.04
C PRO A 2 -37.44 -22.69 -21.67
N ARG A 3 -36.88 -22.76 -20.46
CA ARG A 3 -35.75 -21.91 -20.05
C ARG A 3 -34.50 -22.34 -20.83
N LYS A 4 -33.94 -21.43 -21.63
CA LYS A 4 -32.61 -21.61 -22.23
C LYS A 4 -31.55 -21.51 -21.14
N THR A 5 -30.96 -22.62 -20.72
CA THR A 5 -29.72 -22.65 -19.95
C THR A 5 -28.55 -22.34 -20.90
N LYS A 6 -27.86 -21.21 -20.66
CA LYS A 6 -26.62 -20.88 -21.38
C LYS A 6 -25.51 -21.83 -20.91
N PRO A 7 -24.66 -22.37 -21.80
CA PRO A 7 -23.52 -23.18 -21.38
C PRO A 7 -22.51 -22.27 -20.68
N SER A 8 -22.27 -22.49 -19.39
CA SER A 8 -21.19 -21.82 -18.66
C SER A 8 -19.85 -22.42 -19.11
N ALA A 9 -19.23 -21.83 -20.13
CA ALA A 9 -17.84 -22.08 -20.43
C ALA A 9 -17.03 -21.69 -19.18
N ASN A 10 -16.36 -22.65 -18.55
CA ASN A 10 -15.48 -22.40 -17.42
C ASN A 10 -14.28 -21.59 -17.94
N PRO A 11 -14.15 -20.29 -17.64
CA PRO A 11 -13.04 -19.51 -18.15
C PRO A 11 -11.77 -20.08 -17.52
N GLU A 12 -10.87 -20.56 -18.36
CA GLU A 12 -9.56 -21.04 -17.97
C GLU A 12 -8.92 -19.99 -17.05
N ARG A 13 -8.59 -20.40 -15.81
CA ARG A 13 -8.14 -19.47 -14.78
C ARG A 13 -6.78 -18.93 -15.18
N ARG A 14 -6.72 -17.65 -15.56
CA ARG A 14 -5.46 -16.92 -15.78
C ARG A 14 -4.58 -17.03 -14.54
N THR A 15 -3.37 -17.53 -14.75
CA THR A 15 -2.30 -17.56 -13.75
C THR A 15 -1.41 -16.33 -13.95
N TYR A 16 -0.93 -15.78 -12.83
CA TYR A 16 -0.05 -14.61 -12.81
C TYR A 16 1.19 -14.97 -11.99
N THR A 17 2.35 -14.45 -12.40
CA THR A 17 3.61 -14.62 -11.66
C THR A 17 3.55 -13.86 -10.34
N ASP A 18 4.32 -14.31 -9.34
CA ASP A 18 4.31 -13.65 -8.03
C ASP A 18 4.94 -12.25 -8.06
N GLU A 19 5.87 -12.02 -8.99
CA GLU A 19 6.40 -10.69 -9.29
C GLU A 19 5.30 -9.75 -9.80
N PHE A 20 4.52 -10.20 -10.79
CA PHE A 20 3.41 -9.40 -11.32
C PHE A 20 2.36 -9.08 -10.25
N LYS A 21 2.05 -10.03 -9.37
CA LYS A 21 1.14 -9.80 -8.24
C LYS A 21 1.72 -8.76 -7.26
N ARG A 22 3.03 -8.81 -6.99
CA ARG A 22 3.73 -7.85 -6.13
C ARG A 22 3.67 -6.44 -6.70
N ASP A 23 4.00 -6.27 -7.96
CA ASP A 23 3.99 -4.95 -8.61
C ASP A 23 2.57 -4.36 -8.65
N ALA A 24 1.56 -5.18 -8.97
CA ALA A 24 0.18 -4.72 -8.97
C ALA A 24 -0.29 -4.26 -7.58
N VAL A 25 0.11 -4.96 -6.51
CA VAL A 25 -0.19 -4.56 -5.12
C VAL A 25 0.61 -3.32 -4.71
N ALA A 26 1.86 -3.19 -5.12
CA ALA A 26 2.67 -1.99 -4.87
C ALA A 26 1.99 -0.74 -5.45
N MET A 27 1.53 -0.80 -6.70
CA MET A 27 0.76 0.29 -7.31
C MET A 27 -0.48 0.68 -6.50
N LEU A 28 -1.17 -0.30 -5.90
CA LEU A 28 -2.33 -0.05 -5.06
C LEU A 28 -1.94 0.67 -3.75
N LEU A 29 -0.79 0.33 -3.17
CA LEU A 29 -0.26 0.96 -1.96
C LEU A 29 0.29 2.36 -2.24
N ASP A 30 0.80 2.62 -3.44
CA ASP A 30 1.26 3.93 -3.92
C ASP A 30 0.11 4.91 -4.22
N GLY A 31 -1.15 4.49 -4.02
CA GLY A 31 -2.33 5.35 -4.10
C GLY A 31 -3.05 5.33 -5.46
N HIS A 32 -2.66 4.46 -6.40
CA HIS A 32 -3.45 4.27 -7.61
C HIS A 32 -4.80 3.60 -7.29
N SER A 33 -5.87 4.04 -7.96
CA SER A 33 -7.17 3.42 -7.77
C SER A 33 -7.18 1.99 -8.32
N ALA A 34 -7.81 1.07 -7.59
CA ALA A 34 -7.90 -0.34 -8.01
C ALA A 34 -8.49 -0.49 -9.43
N LYS A 35 -9.46 0.36 -9.78
CA LYS A 35 -10.05 0.38 -11.13
C LYS A 35 -9.03 0.76 -12.20
N SER A 36 -8.22 1.80 -11.96
CA SER A 36 -7.17 2.21 -12.90
C SER A 36 -6.11 1.14 -13.08
N ILE A 37 -5.71 0.45 -12.01
CA ILE A 37 -4.74 -0.65 -12.07
C ILE A 37 -5.30 -1.81 -12.91
N VAL A 38 -6.56 -2.17 -12.69
CA VAL A 38 -7.23 -3.24 -13.44
C VAL A 38 -7.28 -2.95 -14.93
N GLU A 39 -7.68 -1.74 -15.30
CA GLU A 39 -7.74 -1.29 -16.69
C GLU A 39 -6.35 -1.25 -17.34
N ARG A 40 -5.34 -0.73 -16.62
CA ARG A 40 -3.96 -0.61 -17.12
C ARG A 40 -3.28 -1.96 -17.30
N LEU A 41 -3.48 -2.90 -16.38
CA LEU A 41 -2.79 -4.19 -16.36
C LEU A 41 -3.60 -5.31 -17.02
N GLY A 42 -4.84 -5.06 -17.44
CA GLY A 42 -5.70 -6.05 -18.10
C GLY A 42 -6.07 -7.25 -17.23
N ILE A 43 -6.07 -7.07 -15.90
CA ILE A 43 -6.45 -8.11 -14.95
C ILE A 43 -7.98 -8.23 -14.86
N SER A 44 -8.46 -9.37 -14.38
CA SER A 44 -9.89 -9.73 -14.46
C SER A 44 -10.81 -8.92 -13.55
N GLY A 45 -10.29 -8.23 -12.53
CA GLY A 45 -11.11 -7.36 -11.68
C GLY A 45 -10.41 -6.90 -10.40
N THR A 46 -11.00 -5.91 -9.75
CA THR A 46 -10.47 -5.30 -8.51
C THR A 46 -10.44 -6.28 -7.34
N ASN A 47 -11.41 -7.19 -7.26
CA ASN A 47 -11.47 -8.23 -6.22
C ASN A 47 -10.22 -9.14 -6.23
N LEU A 48 -9.66 -9.41 -7.41
CA LEU A 48 -8.44 -10.20 -7.52
C LEU A 48 -7.24 -9.47 -6.92
N LEU A 49 -7.15 -8.17 -7.18
CA LEU A 49 -6.10 -7.29 -6.66
C LEU A 49 -6.14 -7.20 -5.12
N TYR A 50 -7.34 -7.00 -4.55
CA TYR A 50 -7.50 -7.00 -3.10
C TYR A 50 -7.16 -8.35 -2.47
N ARG A 51 -7.48 -9.47 -3.14
CA ARG A 51 -7.09 -10.79 -2.66
C ARG A 51 -5.56 -10.96 -2.63
N TRP A 52 -4.85 -10.49 -3.65
CA TRP A 52 -3.37 -10.53 -3.64
C TRP A 52 -2.76 -9.66 -2.55
N LYS A 53 -3.33 -8.47 -2.31
CA LYS A 53 -2.93 -7.63 -1.18
C LYS A 53 -3.08 -8.39 0.14
N ASN A 54 -4.24 -9.00 0.38
CA ASN A 54 -4.48 -9.74 1.62
C ASN A 54 -3.54 -10.94 1.77
N GLN A 55 -3.28 -11.69 0.69
CA GLN A 55 -2.33 -12.79 0.70
C GLN A 55 -0.90 -12.34 1.04
N GLN A 56 -0.48 -11.17 0.59
CA GLN A 56 0.83 -10.62 0.96
C GLN A 56 0.89 -10.22 2.44
N VAL A 57 -0.17 -9.59 2.95
CA VAL A 57 -0.25 -9.22 4.37
C VAL A 57 -0.23 -10.48 5.24
N GLU A 58 -1.02 -11.50 4.90
CA GLU A 58 -1.02 -12.79 5.60
C GLU A 58 0.34 -13.51 5.51
N SER A 59 0.99 -13.43 4.35
CA SER A 59 2.32 -14.02 4.15
C SER A 59 3.44 -13.27 4.87
N ALA A 60 3.27 -12.00 5.20
CA ALA A 60 4.25 -11.22 5.97
C ALA A 60 4.34 -11.71 7.43
N GLY A 61 3.28 -12.37 7.93
CA GLY A 61 3.26 -12.97 9.26
C GLY A 61 3.56 -11.97 10.39
N PRO A 62 4.03 -12.46 11.56
CA PRO A 62 4.35 -11.60 12.71
C PRO A 62 5.44 -10.55 12.42
N VAL A 63 6.25 -10.76 11.39
CA VAL A 63 7.31 -9.83 10.97
C VAL A 63 6.71 -8.55 10.39
N GLY A 64 5.57 -8.63 9.70
CA GLY A 64 4.85 -7.45 9.21
C GLY A 64 4.42 -6.52 10.35
N GLU A 65 3.84 -7.08 11.42
CA GLU A 65 3.40 -6.31 12.59
C GLU A 65 4.58 -5.66 13.34
N VAL A 66 5.72 -6.35 13.43
CA VAL A 66 6.94 -5.81 14.05
C VAL A 66 7.56 -4.70 13.20
N LEU A 67 7.51 -4.80 11.88
CA LEU A 67 7.97 -3.74 10.99
C LEU A 67 7.07 -2.51 11.08
N ASP A 68 5.75 -2.68 11.13
CA ASP A 68 4.80 -1.58 11.28
C ASP A 68 4.99 -0.85 12.62
N SER A 69 5.19 -1.57 13.73
CA SER A 69 5.45 -0.94 15.03
C SER A 69 6.76 -0.15 15.02
N ARG A 70 7.80 -0.68 14.36
CA ARG A 70 9.07 0.02 14.21
C ARG A 70 8.95 1.28 13.35
N VAL A 71 8.13 1.26 12.30
CA VAL A 71 7.84 2.45 11.48
C VAL A 71 7.18 3.54 12.35
N VAL A 72 6.19 3.17 13.16
CA VAL A 72 5.51 4.12 14.06
C VAL A 72 6.48 4.76 15.07
N GLU A 73 7.37 3.96 15.67
CA GLU A 73 8.42 4.46 16.57
C GLU A 73 9.36 5.44 15.87
N LEU A 74 9.83 5.09 14.67
CA LEU A 74 10.75 5.92 13.89
C LEU A 74 10.10 7.24 13.47
N GLU A 75 8.82 7.23 13.09
CA GLU A 75 8.09 8.45 12.81
C GLU A 75 7.91 9.34 14.04
N ALA A 76 7.67 8.74 15.22
CA ALA A 76 7.56 9.50 16.47
C ALA A 76 8.88 10.18 16.83
N GLU A 77 10.00 9.49 16.64
CA GLU A 77 11.33 10.04 16.86
C GLU A 77 11.66 11.14 15.85
N LEU A 78 11.33 10.95 14.57
CA LEU A 78 11.49 11.98 13.55
C LEU A 78 10.77 13.27 13.94
N ARG A 79 9.49 13.16 14.33
CA ARG A 79 8.69 14.31 14.80
C ARG A 79 9.29 14.97 16.05
N ARG A 80 9.94 14.20 16.93
CA ARG A 80 10.63 14.73 18.12
C ARG A 80 11.83 15.58 17.71
N VAL A 81 12.70 15.04 16.86
CA VAL A 81 13.91 15.71 16.38
C VAL A 81 13.56 16.96 15.56
N GLU A 82 12.50 16.91 14.74
CA GLU A 82 12.02 18.09 14.01
C GLU A 82 11.56 19.21 14.95
N ARG A 83 10.84 18.88 16.02
CA ARG A 83 10.44 19.85 17.04
C ARG A 83 11.64 20.48 17.74
N GLU A 84 12.63 19.67 18.13
CA GLU A 84 13.85 20.18 18.76
C GLU A 84 14.60 21.15 17.86
N ARG A 85 14.77 20.78 16.58
CA ARG A 85 15.35 21.65 15.56
C ARG A 85 14.59 22.96 15.45
N ASP A 86 13.26 22.91 15.44
CA ASP A 86 12.44 24.11 15.28
C ASP A 86 12.47 25.02 16.52
N VAL A 87 12.56 24.44 17.72
CA VAL A 87 12.80 25.20 18.96
C VAL A 87 14.15 25.90 18.89
N LEU A 88 15.22 25.19 18.51
CA LEU A 88 16.56 25.77 18.39
C LEU A 88 16.61 26.89 17.34
N LYS A 89 15.95 26.70 16.18
CA LYS A 89 15.81 27.76 15.17
C LYS A 89 15.13 29.00 15.73
N LYS A 90 14.03 28.84 16.47
CA LYS A 90 13.32 29.97 17.11
C LYS A 90 14.21 30.68 18.12
N ALA A 91 14.96 29.94 18.94
CA ALA A 91 15.90 30.50 19.90
C ALA A 91 17.00 31.33 19.20
N LEU A 92 17.64 30.79 18.17
CA LEU A 92 18.66 31.50 17.38
C LEU A 92 18.12 32.82 16.78
N ILE A 93 16.89 32.82 16.27
CA ILE A 93 16.25 34.05 15.75
C ILE A 93 16.03 35.09 16.86
N ILE A 94 15.63 34.66 18.06
CA ILE A 94 15.43 35.56 19.20
C ILE A 94 16.77 36.15 19.65
N PHE A 95 17.80 35.31 19.81
CA PHE A 95 19.12 35.77 20.23
C PHE A 95 19.76 36.69 19.20
N GLY A 96 19.69 36.36 17.91
CA GLY A 96 20.26 37.19 16.84
C GLY A 96 19.50 38.49 16.53
N ARG A 97 18.36 38.76 17.17
CA ARG A 97 17.62 40.04 17.08
C ARG A 97 17.90 40.99 18.25
N ASN A 98 18.57 40.51 19.29
CA ASN A 98 18.89 41.27 20.49
C ASN A 98 20.35 41.74 20.53
N GLU A 99 21.08 41.58 19.42
CA GLU A 99 22.38 42.18 19.11
C GLU A 99 22.20 43.25 18.02
#